data_AF-A0A926QPM6-F1
#
_entry.id   AF-A0A926QPM6-F1
#
_cell.length_a   1.000
_cell.length_b   1.000
_cell.length_c   1.000
_cell.angle_alpha   90.00
_cell.angle_beta   90.00
_cell.angle_gamma   90.00
#
_symmetry.space_group_name_H-M   'P 1'
#
loop_
_entity.id
_entity.type
_entity.pdbx_description
1 polymer ?
#
loop_
_entity_poly.entity_id
_entity_poly.type
_entity_poly.pdbx_seq_one_letter_code
_entity_poly.pdbx_strand_id
1 'polypeptide(L)'
;MKTSWRSASLLASAAAVLALTTACGQDGGGAGASQNVGATAAPGDIGDIGAGAGDGLGAGVNDGRRSASPPASAGKLSVSADTELGELVTDGSGRTLYRFDQDTAQPPKSTCDGDCATAWPPVAADDAIAGEGIDKALLGEVTRADGTKQLTIGGWPAYRYAKDTAAGDVKGQGVNGKWYALAPDGKKAKAADLPGLSTRNDPELGEIVVDKNGMTVYRFMKDEAWPKPVSACDGACLEKWPAVAPVAADDTEGVQKKGLMSFTRSDGTEQQTVDCWPIYTFAGDEKPGDTNGQGVGGTWYAVAPDGKPVGAPKK
;
A
#
# COMPACT_ATOMS: atom_id res chain seq x y z
N MET A 1 -76.48 52.92 -5.33
CA MET A 1 -75.99 54.28 -5.02
C MET A 1 -75.07 54.22 -3.83
N LYS A 2 -73.88 54.84 -3.97
CA LYS A 2 -73.01 55.41 -2.92
C LYS A 2 -72.19 54.49 -1.99
N THR A 3 -70.97 54.19 -2.45
CA THR A 3 -69.66 54.58 -1.87
C THR A 3 -69.56 54.96 -0.37
N SER A 4 -68.59 54.39 0.37
CA SER A 4 -67.26 55.02 0.61
C SER A 4 -66.52 54.44 1.82
N TRP A 5 -65.26 54.07 1.58
CA TRP A 5 -64.02 54.08 2.40
C TRP A 5 -64.04 54.57 3.87
N ARG A 6 -63.27 53.88 4.74
CA ARG A 6 -61.90 54.27 5.16
C ARG A 6 -61.12 53.16 5.90
N SER A 7 -59.79 53.27 5.76
CA SER A 7 -58.66 52.40 6.09
C SER A 7 -58.41 52.10 7.58
N ALA A 8 -57.69 51.01 7.90
CA ALA A 8 -56.27 51.07 8.35
C ALA A 8 -55.76 49.78 9.05
N SER A 9 -54.54 49.37 8.62
CA SER A 9 -53.43 48.78 9.39
C SER A 9 -53.40 47.28 9.78
N LEU A 10 -52.64 46.53 8.95
CA LEU A 10 -51.38 45.81 9.26
C LEU A 10 -51.25 45.03 10.57
N LEU A 11 -51.08 43.70 10.46
CA LEU A 11 -49.94 42.95 11.00
C LEU A 11 -49.68 41.72 10.11
N ALA A 12 -48.54 41.70 9.43
CA ALA A 12 -48.04 40.56 8.65
C ALA A 12 -47.03 39.77 9.49
N SER A 13 -47.30 38.50 9.74
CA SER A 13 -46.37 37.58 10.40
C SER A 13 -45.65 36.75 9.35
N ALA A 14 -44.50 37.23 8.89
CA ALA A 14 -43.56 36.44 8.09
C ALA A 14 -42.44 35.94 9.03
N ALA A 15 -42.45 34.65 9.37
CA ALA A 15 -41.32 34.01 10.03
C ALA A 15 -40.34 33.52 8.96
N ALA A 16 -39.29 34.30 8.73
CA ALA A 16 -38.15 33.89 7.92
C ALA A 16 -37.22 32.99 8.76
N VAL A 17 -37.07 31.73 8.35
CA VAL A 17 -36.07 30.82 8.93
C VAL A 17 -34.72 31.18 8.30
N LEU A 18 -33.87 31.87 9.06
CA LEU A 18 -32.47 32.10 8.67
C LEU A 18 -31.68 30.80 8.82
N ALA A 19 -31.15 30.30 7.70
CA ALA A 19 -30.08 29.31 7.70
C ALA A 19 -28.78 29.97 8.17
N LEU A 20 -28.26 29.53 9.32
CA LEU A 20 -26.91 29.87 9.76
C LEU A 20 -25.96 28.75 9.31
N THR A 21 -25.21 29.04 8.26
CA THR A 21 -23.96 28.35 7.93
C THR A 21 -22.94 28.68 9.00
N THR A 22 -22.61 27.71 9.85
CA THR A 22 -21.54 27.87 10.84
C THR A 22 -20.67 26.64 10.84
N ALA A 23 -19.49 26.82 10.23
CA ALA A 23 -18.34 25.93 10.30
C ALA A 23 -17.90 25.73 11.76
N CYS A 24 -17.45 24.54 12.11
CA CYS A 24 -16.92 24.23 13.44
C CYS A 24 -15.54 24.90 13.61
N GLY A 25 -15.42 25.82 14.58
CA GLY A 25 -14.20 26.53 14.96
C GLY A 25 -13.68 26.11 16.34
N GLN A 26 -12.39 26.38 16.57
CA GLN A 26 -11.47 25.75 17.54
C GLN A 26 -10.90 26.75 18.55
N ASP A 27 -10.59 26.32 19.79
CA ASP A 27 -9.63 27.00 20.69
C ASP A 27 -8.99 26.06 21.75
N GLY A 28 -7.66 25.89 21.65
CA GLY A 28 -6.67 26.29 22.66
C GLY A 28 -6.51 25.59 24.02
N GLY A 29 -5.48 24.72 24.11
CA GLY A 29 -4.35 24.95 25.04
C GLY A 29 -4.22 24.10 26.32
N GLY A 30 -3.09 23.38 26.45
CA GLY A 30 -2.63 22.85 27.74
C GLY A 30 -1.52 21.80 27.64
N ALA A 31 -0.26 22.24 27.76
CA ALA A 31 0.95 21.41 27.76
C ALA A 31 1.15 20.61 29.06
N GLY A 32 1.80 19.45 28.95
CA GLY A 32 2.31 18.68 30.09
C GLY A 32 3.43 17.74 29.64
N ALA A 33 4.66 18.09 30.00
CA ALA A 33 5.88 17.33 29.76
C ALA A 33 6.13 16.28 30.86
N SER A 34 6.76 15.15 30.51
CA SER A 34 7.77 14.38 31.30
C SER A 34 8.01 13.02 30.61
N GLN A 35 9.19 12.73 30.07
CA GLN A 35 10.44 12.26 30.70
C GLN A 35 10.63 10.73 30.57
N ASN A 36 11.81 10.42 30.05
CA ASN A 36 12.33 9.16 29.54
C ASN A 36 12.71 8.14 30.62
N VAL A 37 12.66 6.85 30.26
CA VAL A 37 13.62 5.77 30.61
C VAL A 37 13.55 4.77 29.43
N GLY A 38 14.59 4.20 28.83
CA GLY A 38 15.95 3.90 29.27
C GLY A 38 16.13 2.38 29.16
N ALA A 39 16.72 1.87 28.07
CA ALA A 39 17.31 0.52 28.00
C ALA A 39 18.27 0.41 26.81
N THR A 40 19.56 0.55 27.13
CA THR A 40 20.71 0.19 26.31
C THR A 40 20.97 -1.32 26.44
N ALA A 41 21.37 -1.97 25.35
CA ALA A 41 22.06 -3.26 25.39
C ALA A 41 23.32 -3.17 24.50
N ALA A 42 24.45 -3.51 25.09
CA ALA A 42 25.79 -3.46 24.51
C ALA A 42 26.15 -4.80 23.80
N PRO A 43 27.16 -4.79 22.91
CA PRO A 43 27.59 -5.95 22.14
C PRO A 43 28.64 -6.80 22.90
N GLY A 44 28.75 -8.07 22.54
CA GLY A 44 29.88 -8.95 22.86
C GLY A 44 29.91 -10.10 21.86
N ASP A 45 31.00 -10.82 21.62
CA ASP A 45 32.43 -10.63 21.87
C ASP A 45 33.12 -11.63 20.91
N ILE A 46 34.41 -11.42 20.71
CA ILE A 46 35.29 -12.03 19.73
C ILE A 46 35.83 -13.36 20.28
N GLY A 47 35.97 -14.39 19.44
CA GLY A 47 36.55 -15.68 19.85
C GLY A 47 37.12 -16.47 18.67
N ASP A 48 38.42 -16.31 18.47
CA ASP A 48 39.31 -17.05 17.57
C ASP A 48 39.61 -18.47 18.08
N ILE A 49 39.73 -19.46 17.17
CA ILE A 49 40.81 -20.47 17.12
C ILE A 49 40.63 -21.41 15.91
N GLY A 50 41.70 -21.62 15.13
CA GLY A 50 41.81 -22.80 14.26
C GLY A 50 42.83 -22.76 13.13
N ALA A 51 44.11 -22.53 13.45
CA ALA A 51 45.21 -22.73 12.51
C ALA A 51 45.42 -24.24 12.22
N GLY A 52 45.54 -24.58 10.93
CA GLY A 52 45.96 -25.90 10.46
C GLY A 52 46.80 -25.74 9.20
N ALA A 53 48.12 -25.78 9.36
CA ALA A 53 49.10 -25.79 8.29
C ALA A 53 49.12 -27.14 7.58
N GLY A 54 49.25 -27.11 6.25
CA GLY A 54 49.51 -28.27 5.42
C GLY A 54 50.16 -27.81 4.11
N ASP A 55 51.48 -27.89 4.06
CA ASP A 55 52.29 -27.67 2.86
C ASP A 55 51.94 -28.68 1.76
N GLY A 56 51.80 -28.18 0.53
CA GLY A 56 51.58 -28.99 -0.65
C GLY A 56 51.87 -28.19 -1.92
N LEU A 57 53.14 -28.19 -2.32
CA LEU A 57 53.62 -27.65 -3.60
C LEU A 57 52.92 -28.35 -4.77
N GLY A 58 52.30 -27.55 -5.65
CA GLY A 58 51.74 -28.00 -6.91
C GLY A 58 51.48 -26.82 -7.84
N ALA A 59 52.46 -26.52 -8.69
CA ALA A 59 52.34 -25.56 -9.76
C ALA A 59 51.25 -26.02 -10.76
N GLY A 60 50.25 -25.17 -10.98
CA GLY A 60 49.24 -25.34 -12.00
C GLY A 60 48.52 -24.01 -12.20
N VAL A 61 48.94 -23.27 -13.22
CA VAL A 61 48.26 -22.07 -13.68
C VAL A 61 46.93 -22.52 -14.28
N ASN A 62 45.86 -22.49 -13.50
CA ASN A 62 44.50 -22.59 -14.01
C ASN A 62 43.91 -21.18 -14.00
N ASP A 63 43.86 -20.56 -15.18
CA ASP A 63 42.95 -19.46 -15.47
C ASP A 63 41.51 -19.97 -15.30
N GLY A 64 41.08 -20.05 -14.05
CA GLY A 64 39.73 -20.40 -13.65
C GLY A 64 38.79 -19.25 -13.95
N ARG A 65 38.49 -19.02 -15.23
CA ARG A 65 37.20 -18.42 -15.59
C ARG A 65 36.14 -19.41 -15.13
N ARG A 66 35.64 -19.22 -13.91
CA ARG A 66 34.39 -19.83 -13.45
C ARG A 66 33.34 -19.44 -14.49
N SER A 67 32.94 -20.37 -15.34
CA SER A 67 31.81 -20.17 -16.24
C SER A 67 30.60 -19.88 -15.37
N ALA A 68 30.18 -18.62 -15.35
CA ALA A 68 28.90 -18.23 -14.79
C ALA A 68 27.80 -18.94 -15.57
N SER A 69 26.79 -19.43 -14.87
CA SER A 69 25.60 -19.96 -15.54
C SER A 69 24.94 -18.83 -16.33
N PRO A 70 24.54 -19.05 -17.60
CA PRO A 70 23.84 -18.04 -18.37
C PRO A 70 22.61 -17.56 -17.62
N PRO A 71 22.29 -16.24 -17.65
CA PRO A 71 21.07 -15.74 -17.08
C PRO A 71 19.87 -16.46 -17.71
N ALA A 72 18.89 -16.81 -16.88
CA ALA A 72 17.69 -17.50 -17.36
C ALA A 72 16.79 -16.51 -18.10
N SER A 73 16.11 -17.02 -19.15
CA SER A 73 15.26 -16.28 -20.08
C SER A 73 14.15 -15.49 -19.36
N ALA A 74 13.83 -14.30 -19.86
CA ALA A 74 12.81 -13.40 -19.32
C ALA A 74 11.40 -13.69 -19.86
N GLY A 75 11.29 -14.12 -21.12
CA GLY A 75 10.02 -14.28 -21.82
C GLY A 75 9.22 -12.98 -21.95
N LYS A 76 7.90 -13.10 -22.07
CA LYS A 76 6.99 -11.95 -22.10
C LYS A 76 6.81 -11.38 -20.70
N LEU A 77 7.33 -10.18 -20.49
CA LEU A 77 7.16 -9.44 -19.25
C LEU A 77 5.71 -9.00 -19.09
N SER A 78 5.22 -8.90 -17.85
CA SER A 78 3.87 -8.40 -17.56
C SER A 78 3.87 -7.50 -16.33
N VAL A 79 2.95 -6.54 -16.28
CA VAL A 79 2.65 -5.80 -15.06
C VAL A 79 1.70 -6.63 -14.20
N SER A 80 2.07 -6.86 -12.95
CA SER A 80 1.19 -7.44 -11.93
C SER A 80 0.91 -6.39 -10.88
N ALA A 81 -0.34 -6.30 -10.44
CA ALA A 81 -0.70 -5.53 -9.26
C ALA A 81 -0.38 -6.37 -8.02
N ASP A 82 0.38 -5.80 -7.12
CA ASP A 82 0.57 -6.27 -5.77
C ASP A 82 -0.05 -5.25 -4.81
N THR A 83 -0.75 -5.74 -3.79
CA THR A 83 -1.50 -4.86 -2.89
C THR A 83 -0.58 -3.99 -2.03
N GLU A 84 0.61 -4.50 -1.65
CA GLU A 84 1.59 -3.77 -0.84
C GLU A 84 2.54 -2.91 -1.69
N LEU A 85 2.87 -3.41 -2.89
CA LEU A 85 3.94 -2.87 -3.72
C LEU A 85 3.43 -2.12 -4.95
N GLY A 86 2.11 -2.05 -5.15
CA GLY A 86 1.51 -1.46 -6.33
C GLY A 86 1.87 -2.26 -7.58
N GLU A 87 2.12 -1.59 -8.68
CA GLU A 87 2.51 -2.25 -9.92
C GLU A 87 3.98 -2.72 -9.88
N LEU A 88 4.18 -4.00 -10.18
CA LEU A 88 5.50 -4.62 -10.32
C LEU A 88 5.60 -5.39 -11.63
N VAL A 89 6.84 -5.62 -12.09
CA VAL A 89 7.11 -6.39 -13.29
C VAL A 89 7.34 -7.85 -12.94
N THR A 90 6.70 -8.74 -13.70
CA THR A 90 6.94 -10.18 -13.67
C THR A 90 7.48 -10.68 -15.01
N ASP A 91 8.20 -11.79 -14.98
CA ASP A 91 8.65 -12.52 -16.17
C ASP A 91 7.54 -13.38 -16.81
N GLY A 92 7.87 -14.08 -17.90
CA GLY A 92 6.92 -14.97 -18.60
C GLY A 92 6.43 -16.18 -17.80
N SER A 93 7.01 -16.45 -16.62
CA SER A 93 6.55 -17.48 -15.66
C SER A 93 5.82 -16.86 -14.46
N GLY A 94 5.55 -15.54 -14.48
CA GLY A 94 4.88 -14.82 -13.40
C GLY A 94 5.76 -14.57 -12.17
N ARG A 95 7.09 -14.73 -12.26
CA ARG A 95 7.98 -14.42 -11.13
C ARG A 95 8.34 -12.95 -11.10
N THR A 96 8.32 -12.36 -9.91
CA THR A 96 8.66 -10.96 -9.65
C THR A 96 10.10 -10.66 -10.05
N LEU A 97 10.28 -9.53 -10.73
CA LEU A 97 11.59 -8.96 -11.03
C LEU A 97 11.96 -7.89 -10.00
N TYR A 98 13.25 -7.81 -9.69
CA TYR A 98 13.83 -6.97 -8.65
C TYR A 98 14.92 -6.06 -9.20
N ARG A 99 15.14 -4.94 -8.52
CA ARG A 99 16.31 -4.08 -8.65
C ARG A 99 17.10 -4.02 -7.37
N PHE A 100 18.38 -3.73 -7.53
CA PHE A 100 19.32 -3.56 -6.43
C PHE A 100 19.76 -2.10 -6.30
N ASP A 101 19.64 -1.54 -5.10
CA ASP A 101 20.00 -0.13 -4.86
C ASP A 101 21.50 0.18 -4.96
N GLN A 102 22.37 -0.84 -4.97
CA GLN A 102 23.80 -0.61 -5.18
C GLN A 102 24.17 -0.57 -6.68
N ASP A 103 23.22 -0.84 -7.57
CA ASP A 103 23.39 -0.71 -9.01
C ASP A 103 23.16 0.75 -9.45
N THR A 104 23.49 1.05 -10.71
CA THR A 104 23.22 2.36 -11.32
C THR A 104 22.37 2.20 -12.57
N ALA A 105 21.48 3.18 -12.81
CA ALA A 105 20.64 3.20 -14.01
C ALA A 105 21.23 4.00 -15.18
N GLN A 106 22.12 4.96 -14.89
CA GLN A 106 22.70 5.82 -15.93
C GLN A 106 24.17 6.15 -15.61
N PRO A 107 25.15 5.51 -16.26
CA PRO A 107 24.95 4.36 -17.15
C PRO A 107 24.43 3.13 -16.38
N PRO A 108 23.68 2.23 -17.03
CA PRO A 108 23.30 0.95 -16.44
C PRO A 108 24.55 0.17 -15.99
N LYS A 109 24.57 -0.27 -14.72
CA LYS A 109 25.66 -1.10 -14.19
C LYS A 109 25.18 -1.99 -13.06
N SER A 110 25.47 -3.29 -13.19
CA SER A 110 25.31 -4.27 -12.12
C SER A 110 26.56 -4.31 -11.22
N THR A 111 26.34 -4.46 -9.92
CA THR A 111 27.36 -4.69 -8.88
C THR A 111 27.20 -6.04 -8.19
N CYS A 112 26.14 -6.79 -8.54
CA CYS A 112 25.80 -8.06 -7.92
C CYS A 112 26.39 -9.23 -8.71
N ASP A 113 27.61 -9.66 -8.36
CA ASP A 113 28.31 -10.78 -9.00
C ASP A 113 28.56 -11.94 -8.00
N GLY A 114 28.99 -13.10 -8.51
CA GLY A 114 29.37 -14.26 -7.69
C GLY A 114 28.23 -14.80 -6.81
N ASP A 115 28.45 -14.87 -5.50
CA ASP A 115 27.45 -15.36 -4.54
C ASP A 115 26.19 -14.47 -4.53
N CYS A 116 26.34 -13.17 -4.81
CA CYS A 116 25.20 -12.29 -4.98
C CYS A 116 24.32 -12.74 -6.13
N ALA A 117 24.90 -13.04 -7.29
CA ALA A 117 24.19 -13.54 -8.46
C ALA A 117 23.61 -14.97 -8.26
N THR A 118 24.06 -15.70 -7.25
CA THR A 118 23.46 -16.99 -6.88
C THR A 118 22.16 -16.79 -6.10
N ALA A 119 22.13 -15.84 -5.16
CA ALA A 119 20.92 -15.47 -4.44
C ALA A 119 19.95 -14.61 -5.27
N TRP A 120 20.51 -13.83 -6.20
CA TRP A 120 19.80 -12.91 -7.09
C TRP A 120 20.17 -13.16 -8.54
N PRO A 121 19.66 -14.24 -9.16
CA PRO A 121 19.99 -14.56 -10.53
C PRO A 121 19.64 -13.41 -11.49
N PRO A 122 20.59 -12.95 -12.34
CA PRO A 122 20.32 -11.95 -13.35
C PRO A 122 19.33 -12.48 -14.40
N VAL A 123 18.46 -11.61 -14.90
CA VAL A 123 17.50 -11.93 -15.96
C VAL A 123 18.12 -11.63 -17.32
N ALA A 124 18.01 -12.56 -18.27
CA ALA A 124 18.61 -12.40 -19.59
C ALA A 124 17.89 -11.32 -20.41
N ALA A 125 18.64 -10.57 -21.23
CA ALA A 125 18.07 -9.54 -22.10
C ALA A 125 17.50 -10.10 -23.43
N ASP A 126 18.09 -11.17 -23.95
CA ASP A 126 17.96 -11.57 -25.36
C ASP A 126 16.52 -11.91 -25.80
N ASP A 127 15.68 -12.34 -24.87
CA ASP A 127 14.32 -12.82 -25.14
C ASP A 127 13.23 -12.01 -24.41
N ALA A 128 13.59 -10.89 -23.79
CA ALA A 128 12.64 -10.05 -23.08
C ALA A 128 11.68 -9.35 -24.05
N ILE A 129 10.39 -9.63 -23.92
CA ILE A 129 9.33 -9.01 -24.71
C ILE A 129 8.47 -8.15 -23.78
N ALA A 130 8.32 -6.87 -24.10
CA ALA A 130 7.39 -5.99 -23.38
C ALA A 130 5.94 -6.50 -23.55
N GLY A 131 5.28 -6.81 -22.44
CA GLY A 131 3.84 -7.03 -22.40
C GLY A 131 3.05 -5.74 -22.22
N GLU A 132 1.76 -5.89 -21.97
CA GLU A 132 0.86 -4.76 -21.70
C GLU A 132 1.29 -4.03 -20.41
N GLY A 133 1.20 -2.69 -20.41
CA GLY A 133 1.62 -1.84 -19.29
C GLY A 133 3.13 -1.56 -19.20
N ILE A 134 3.96 -2.18 -20.05
CA ILE A 134 5.41 -1.94 -20.09
C ILE A 134 5.77 -1.13 -21.32
N ASP A 135 6.38 0.04 -21.11
CA ASP A 135 6.93 0.82 -22.21
C ASP A 135 8.19 0.14 -22.77
N LYS A 136 8.09 -0.31 -24.03
CA LYS A 136 9.19 -0.94 -24.75
C LYS A 136 10.43 -0.04 -24.83
N ALA A 137 10.28 1.28 -24.82
CA ALA A 137 11.40 2.22 -24.85
C ALA A 137 12.23 2.22 -23.55
N LEU A 138 11.67 1.71 -22.44
CA LEU A 138 12.37 1.58 -21.16
C LEU A 138 13.15 0.27 -21.04
N LEU A 139 12.90 -0.71 -21.91
CA LEU A 139 13.67 -1.95 -21.94
C LEU A 139 15.03 -1.71 -22.58
N GLY A 140 16.07 -2.22 -21.93
CA GLY A 140 17.43 -2.17 -22.43
C GLY A 140 18.25 -3.35 -21.94
N GLU A 141 19.56 -3.25 -22.07
CA GLU A 141 20.49 -4.27 -21.63
C GLU A 141 21.74 -3.65 -20.99
N VAL A 142 22.36 -4.41 -20.09
CA VAL A 142 23.70 -4.13 -19.58
C VAL A 142 24.59 -5.35 -19.78
N THR A 143 25.79 -5.13 -20.32
CA THR A 143 26.82 -6.17 -20.39
C THR A 143 27.50 -6.26 -19.03
N ARG A 144 27.40 -7.43 -18.39
CA ARG A 144 28.01 -7.73 -17.10
C ARG A 144 29.51 -7.98 -17.24
N ALA A 145 30.22 -8.02 -16.11
CA ALA A 145 31.67 -8.24 -16.10
C ALA A 145 32.08 -9.63 -16.66
N ASP A 146 31.20 -10.61 -16.58
CA ASP A 146 31.36 -11.95 -17.16
C ASP A 146 31.03 -12.02 -18.67
N GLY A 147 30.61 -10.92 -19.27
CA GLY A 147 30.23 -10.81 -20.68
C GLY A 147 28.78 -11.20 -20.99
N THR A 148 28.00 -11.63 -20.00
CA THR A 148 26.57 -11.93 -20.19
C THR A 148 25.75 -10.63 -20.29
N LYS A 149 24.62 -10.69 -20.99
CA LYS A 149 23.69 -9.58 -21.14
C LYS A 149 22.52 -9.72 -20.16
N GLN A 150 22.34 -8.71 -19.34
CA GLN A 150 21.25 -8.64 -18.37
C GLN A 150 20.22 -7.61 -18.80
N LEU A 151 18.94 -7.96 -18.66
CA LEU A 151 17.81 -7.06 -18.89
C LEU A 151 17.90 -5.85 -17.98
N THR A 152 17.62 -4.67 -18.53
CA THR A 152 17.38 -3.46 -17.75
C THR A 152 15.99 -2.91 -18.05
N ILE A 153 15.36 -2.30 -17.05
CA ILE A 153 14.08 -1.58 -17.19
C ILE A 153 14.28 -0.20 -16.58
N GLY A 154 14.03 0.86 -17.36
CA GLY A 154 14.35 2.23 -16.96
C GLY A 154 15.84 2.41 -16.61
N GLY A 155 16.71 1.60 -17.23
CA GLY A 155 18.16 1.55 -16.97
C GLY A 155 18.58 0.71 -15.76
N TRP A 156 17.67 0.26 -14.90
CA TRP A 156 18.01 -0.56 -13.72
C TRP A 156 18.18 -2.05 -14.09
N PRO A 157 19.27 -2.72 -13.68
CA PRO A 157 19.45 -4.16 -13.91
C PRO A 157 18.37 -4.99 -13.19
N ALA A 158 17.76 -5.92 -13.93
CA ALA A 158 16.67 -6.76 -13.44
C ALA A 158 17.17 -8.13 -12.95
N TYR A 159 16.72 -8.53 -11.76
CA TYR A 159 17.07 -9.81 -11.13
C TYR A 159 15.82 -10.58 -10.74
N ARG A 160 15.99 -11.88 -10.55
CA ARG A 160 15.05 -12.75 -9.84
C ARG A 160 15.57 -12.99 -8.42
N TYR A 161 14.71 -13.37 -7.49
CA TYR A 161 15.13 -13.84 -6.17
C TYR A 161 15.10 -15.37 -6.09
N ALA A 162 16.17 -16.00 -5.61
CA ALA A 162 16.28 -17.46 -5.58
C ALA A 162 15.27 -18.14 -4.65
N LYS A 163 14.73 -17.43 -3.64
CA LYS A 163 13.71 -17.99 -2.73
C LYS A 163 12.26 -17.76 -3.20
N ASP A 164 12.07 -17.03 -4.31
CA ASP A 164 10.78 -16.94 -4.98
C ASP A 164 10.63 -18.15 -5.89
N THR A 165 9.80 -19.08 -5.44
CA THR A 165 9.61 -20.41 -6.04
C THR A 165 8.28 -20.53 -6.80
N ALA A 166 7.36 -19.60 -6.59
CA ALA A 166 6.05 -19.56 -7.25
C ALA A 166 5.81 -18.21 -7.93
N ALA A 167 4.89 -18.19 -8.91
CA ALA A 167 4.39 -16.95 -9.47
C ALA A 167 3.72 -16.11 -8.38
N GLY A 168 3.91 -14.79 -8.42
CA GLY A 168 3.41 -13.86 -7.41
C GLY A 168 4.18 -13.86 -6.08
N ASP A 169 5.21 -14.69 -5.90
CA ASP A 169 6.11 -14.55 -4.75
C ASP A 169 6.82 -13.17 -4.82
N VAL A 170 6.81 -12.46 -3.69
CA VAL A 170 7.50 -11.17 -3.53
C VAL A 170 8.56 -11.18 -2.40
N LYS A 171 9.07 -12.35 -2.01
CA LYS A 171 9.91 -12.51 -0.79
C LYS A 171 11.25 -11.79 -0.87
N GLY A 172 11.68 -11.39 -2.07
CA GLY A 172 12.86 -10.56 -2.27
C GLY A 172 12.68 -9.09 -1.84
N GLN A 173 11.44 -8.64 -1.65
CA GLN A 173 11.15 -7.25 -1.31
C GLN A 173 11.79 -6.89 0.03
N GLY A 174 12.53 -5.78 0.05
CA GLY A 174 13.14 -5.22 1.26
C GLY A 174 14.32 -6.02 1.82
N VAL A 175 14.76 -7.11 1.17
CA VAL A 175 15.89 -7.91 1.66
C VAL A 175 17.12 -7.02 1.85
N ASN A 176 17.70 -7.06 3.05
CA ASN A 176 18.82 -6.22 3.48
C ASN A 176 18.62 -4.70 3.28
N GLY A 177 17.37 -4.24 3.13
CA GLY A 177 17.04 -2.83 2.85
C GLY A 177 17.53 -2.31 1.49
N LYS A 178 17.94 -3.20 0.58
CA LYS A 178 18.58 -2.84 -0.69
C LYS A 178 17.92 -3.43 -1.93
N TRP A 179 17.10 -4.46 -1.75
CA TRP A 179 16.41 -5.16 -2.83
C TRP A 179 14.95 -4.77 -2.86
N TYR A 180 14.45 -4.43 -4.04
CA TYR A 180 13.08 -3.96 -4.20
C TYR A 180 12.48 -4.55 -5.47
N ALA A 181 11.23 -4.97 -5.40
CA ALA A 181 10.46 -5.31 -6.59
C ALA A 181 10.53 -4.13 -7.57
N LEU A 182 10.63 -4.44 -8.85
CA LEU A 182 10.88 -3.46 -9.88
C LEU A 182 9.55 -3.06 -10.51
N ALA A 183 9.26 -1.76 -10.51
CA ALA A 183 8.09 -1.17 -11.14
C ALA A 183 8.26 -1.11 -12.68
N PRO A 184 7.17 -0.96 -13.46
CA PRO A 184 7.23 -0.86 -14.92
C PRO A 184 8.09 0.29 -15.45
N ASP A 185 8.29 1.34 -14.64
CA ASP A 185 9.16 2.48 -14.96
C ASP A 185 10.64 2.29 -14.55
N GLY A 186 10.99 1.11 -14.04
CA GLY A 186 12.34 0.77 -13.53
C GLY A 186 12.61 1.25 -12.10
N LYS A 187 11.69 2.00 -11.47
CA LYS A 187 11.83 2.40 -10.07
C LYS A 187 11.51 1.24 -9.13
N LYS A 188 11.61 1.51 -7.84
CA LYS A 188 11.12 0.58 -6.82
C LYS A 188 9.60 0.54 -6.92
N ALA A 189 9.04 -0.66 -6.99
CA ALA A 189 7.63 -0.88 -6.75
C ALA A 189 7.31 -0.34 -5.36
N LYS A 190 6.29 0.52 -5.33
CA LYS A 190 5.68 1.07 -4.14
C LYS A 190 4.19 1.14 -4.44
N ALA A 191 3.35 0.88 -3.42
CA ALA A 191 1.96 1.29 -3.52
C ALA A 191 1.91 2.74 -4.01
N ALA A 192 1.08 3.01 -5.01
CA ALA A 192 0.82 4.38 -5.42
C ALA A 192 0.33 5.17 -4.19
N ASP A 193 0.62 6.47 -4.14
CA ASP A 193 0.04 7.33 -3.12
C ASP A 193 -1.48 7.32 -3.34
N LEU A 194 -2.21 6.51 -2.56
CA LEU A 194 -3.65 6.37 -2.70
C LEU A 194 -4.34 7.61 -2.14
N PRO A 195 -5.48 8.03 -2.73
CA PRO A 195 -6.35 9.01 -2.09
C PRO A 195 -6.70 8.58 -0.68
N GLY A 196 -7.01 9.55 0.18
CA GLY A 196 -7.48 9.36 1.56
C GLY A 196 -8.48 8.19 1.73
N LEU A 197 -9.42 8.05 0.77
CA LEU A 197 -10.21 6.84 0.56
C LEU A 197 -10.28 6.50 -0.93
N SER A 198 -10.11 5.24 -1.28
CA SER A 198 -10.25 4.76 -2.67
C SER A 198 -11.00 3.42 -2.73
N THR A 199 -11.23 2.88 -3.93
CA THR A 199 -11.82 1.55 -4.11
C THR A 199 -10.82 0.58 -4.73
N ARG A 200 -10.94 -0.71 -4.37
CA ARG A 200 -10.17 -1.83 -4.93
C ARG A 200 -11.13 -2.97 -5.25
N ASN A 201 -10.89 -3.68 -6.35
CA ASN A 201 -11.57 -4.94 -6.62
C ASN A 201 -10.90 -6.07 -5.83
N ASP A 202 -11.61 -6.57 -4.83
CA ASP A 202 -11.27 -7.78 -4.09
C ASP A 202 -11.80 -9.03 -4.82
N PRO A 203 -11.03 -10.12 -4.91
CA PRO A 203 -11.44 -11.32 -5.66
C PRO A 203 -12.65 -12.03 -5.06
N GLU A 204 -12.89 -11.91 -3.75
CA GLU A 204 -14.00 -12.60 -3.06
C GLU A 204 -15.17 -11.65 -2.76
N LEU A 205 -14.86 -10.40 -2.43
CA LEU A 205 -15.84 -9.39 -1.98
C LEU A 205 -16.27 -8.44 -3.10
N GLY A 206 -15.58 -8.42 -4.24
CA GLY A 206 -15.83 -7.47 -5.31
C GLY A 206 -15.28 -6.07 -4.97
N GLU A 207 -15.90 -5.02 -5.48
CA GLU A 207 -15.41 -3.66 -5.24
C GLU A 207 -15.65 -3.22 -3.78
N ILE A 208 -14.56 -2.92 -3.06
CA ILE A 208 -14.56 -2.49 -1.66
C ILE A 208 -13.75 -1.21 -1.46
N VAL A 209 -14.05 -0.48 -0.39
CA VAL A 209 -13.36 0.74 0.01
C VAL A 209 -12.08 0.42 0.80
N VAL A 210 -11.03 1.19 0.52
CA VAL A 210 -9.74 1.12 1.22
C VAL A 210 -9.28 2.52 1.65
N ASP A 211 -8.43 2.59 2.68
CA ASP A 211 -7.81 3.85 3.11
C ASP A 211 -6.60 4.25 2.23
N LYS A 212 -5.99 5.40 2.52
CA LYS A 212 -4.76 5.88 1.85
C LYS A 212 -3.56 4.92 1.90
N ASN A 213 -3.58 3.95 2.81
CA ASN A 213 -2.54 2.94 2.92
C ASN A 213 -2.93 1.67 2.17
N GLY A 214 -4.14 1.57 1.63
CA GLY A 214 -4.67 0.39 0.95
C GLY A 214 -5.31 -0.64 1.91
N MET A 215 -5.49 -0.28 3.19
CA MET A 215 -6.13 -1.14 4.19
C MET A 215 -7.63 -1.18 3.96
N THR A 216 -8.23 -2.36 4.12
CA THR A 216 -9.67 -2.54 3.93
C THR A 216 -10.46 -1.73 4.96
N VAL A 217 -11.51 -1.05 4.48
CA VAL A 217 -12.40 -0.26 5.31
C VAL A 217 -13.66 -1.07 5.63
N TYR A 218 -14.02 -1.10 6.90
CA TYR A 218 -15.15 -1.84 7.45
C TYR A 218 -16.17 -0.91 8.10
N ARG A 219 -17.39 -1.45 8.24
CA ARG A 219 -18.47 -0.85 9.02
C ARG A 219 -18.98 -1.79 10.09
N PHE A 220 -19.42 -1.22 11.21
CA PHE A 220 -19.98 -1.96 12.33
C PHE A 220 -21.51 -1.99 12.26
N MET A 221 -22.10 -3.18 12.28
CA MET A 221 -23.55 -3.36 12.16
C MET A 221 -24.37 -2.94 13.39
N LYS A 222 -23.69 -2.51 14.47
CA LYS A 222 -24.31 -1.93 15.67
C LYS A 222 -24.27 -0.40 15.69
N ASP A 223 -23.63 0.23 14.71
CA ASP A 223 -23.65 1.68 14.57
C ASP A 223 -25.01 2.16 14.05
N GLU A 224 -25.22 3.47 14.07
CA GLU A 224 -26.39 4.12 13.52
C GLU A 224 -25.94 5.21 12.54
N ALA A 225 -26.61 5.30 11.38
CA ALA A 225 -26.32 6.33 10.37
C ALA A 225 -27.31 7.51 10.41
N TRP A 226 -28.53 7.31 10.92
CA TRP A 226 -29.61 8.29 10.91
C TRP A 226 -30.37 8.29 12.26
N PRO A 227 -30.82 9.44 12.80
CA PRO A 227 -30.79 10.80 12.24
C PRO A 227 -29.43 11.51 12.31
N LYS A 228 -28.46 10.90 12.99
CA LYS A 228 -27.07 11.32 13.01
C LYS A 228 -26.17 10.08 13.11
N PRO A 229 -24.95 10.12 12.58
CA PRO A 229 -23.99 9.04 12.78
C PRO A 229 -23.68 8.86 14.27
N VAL A 230 -23.75 7.62 14.75
CA VAL A 230 -23.35 7.23 16.11
C VAL A 230 -22.57 5.93 16.03
N SER A 231 -21.37 5.94 16.61
CA SER A 231 -20.55 4.76 16.79
C SER A 231 -20.87 4.08 18.12
N ALA A 232 -21.11 2.77 18.09
CA ALA A 232 -21.18 1.89 19.27
C ALA A 232 -19.81 1.28 19.63
N CYS A 233 -18.74 1.67 18.93
CA CYS A 233 -17.38 1.19 19.14
C CYS A 233 -16.57 2.27 19.86
N ASP A 234 -16.28 2.08 21.14
CA ASP A 234 -15.46 2.99 21.97
C ASP A 234 -14.39 2.22 22.78
N GLY A 235 -13.45 2.96 23.39
CA GLY A 235 -12.40 2.38 24.23
C GLY A 235 -11.62 1.25 23.55
N ALA A 236 -11.55 0.08 24.20
CA ALA A 236 -10.85 -1.10 23.68
C ALA A 236 -11.37 -1.60 22.33
N CYS A 237 -12.60 -1.24 21.94
CA CYS A 237 -13.08 -1.53 20.58
C CYS A 237 -12.21 -0.83 19.53
N LEU A 238 -11.81 0.43 19.78
CA LEU A 238 -11.00 1.23 18.85
C LEU A 238 -9.55 0.75 18.74
N GLU A 239 -9.03 0.05 19.75
CA GLU A 239 -7.71 -0.59 19.65
C GLU A 239 -7.70 -1.68 18.58
N LYS A 240 -8.84 -2.39 18.43
CA LYS A 240 -9.01 -3.45 17.45
C LYS A 240 -9.62 -2.96 16.12
N TRP A 241 -10.42 -1.92 16.19
CA TRP A 241 -11.11 -1.29 15.06
C TRP A 241 -10.82 0.21 15.04
N PRO A 242 -9.62 0.63 14.62
CA PRO A 242 -9.28 2.03 14.57
C PRO A 242 -10.27 2.81 13.68
N ALA A 243 -10.77 3.94 14.19
CA ALA A 243 -11.64 4.82 13.43
C ALA A 243 -10.87 5.45 12.26
N VAL A 244 -11.49 5.49 11.07
CA VAL A 244 -10.91 6.21 9.94
C VAL A 244 -11.08 7.71 10.17
N ALA A 245 -9.97 8.46 10.13
CA ALA A 245 -9.96 9.91 10.28
C ALA A 245 -10.67 10.61 9.10
N PRO A 246 -11.15 11.85 9.26
CA PRO A 246 -11.80 12.59 8.18
C PRO A 246 -10.94 12.69 6.93
N VAL A 247 -11.59 12.48 5.77
CA VAL A 247 -10.95 12.58 4.46
C VAL A 247 -11.67 13.64 3.64
N ALA A 248 -10.89 14.51 2.98
CA ALA A 248 -11.44 15.55 2.12
C ALA A 248 -12.15 14.92 0.91
N ALA A 249 -13.27 15.50 0.47
CA ALA A 249 -14.07 14.90 -0.59
C ALA A 249 -13.36 14.84 -1.96
N ASP A 250 -12.39 15.72 -2.21
CA ASP A 250 -11.51 15.72 -3.38
C ASP A 250 -10.34 14.73 -3.25
N ASP A 251 -10.02 14.30 -2.03
CA ASP A 251 -9.06 13.24 -1.71
C ASP A 251 -9.75 11.86 -1.62
N THR A 252 -10.81 11.64 -2.39
CA THR A 252 -11.41 10.30 -2.53
C THR A 252 -11.68 9.91 -3.97
N GLU A 253 -11.48 8.63 -4.29
CA GLU A 253 -11.66 8.06 -5.63
C GLU A 253 -12.56 6.82 -5.57
N GLY A 254 -13.47 6.64 -6.53
CA GLY A 254 -14.41 5.50 -6.55
C GLY A 254 -15.53 5.51 -5.50
N VAL A 255 -15.33 6.14 -4.34
CA VAL A 255 -16.33 6.23 -3.25
C VAL A 255 -17.45 7.21 -3.61
N GLN A 256 -18.71 6.83 -3.35
CA GLN A 256 -19.85 7.73 -3.55
C GLN A 256 -19.79 8.90 -2.58
N LYS A 257 -19.90 10.12 -3.12
CA LYS A 257 -19.83 11.36 -2.33
C LYS A 257 -21.11 11.62 -1.52
N LYS A 258 -22.24 11.03 -1.92
CA LYS A 258 -23.50 11.16 -1.19
C LYS A 258 -23.38 10.47 0.16
N GLY A 259 -23.59 11.22 1.25
CA GLY A 259 -23.43 10.69 2.60
C GLY A 259 -21.97 10.50 3.04
N LEU A 260 -21.00 10.98 2.26
CA LEU A 260 -19.61 11.10 2.71
C LEU A 260 -19.48 12.34 3.60
N MET A 261 -19.30 12.13 4.90
CA MET A 261 -19.14 13.21 5.89
C MET A 261 -18.30 12.73 7.08
N SER A 262 -17.85 13.65 7.94
CA SER A 262 -17.29 13.31 9.26
C SER A 262 -18.24 13.69 10.38
N PHE A 263 -18.04 13.11 11.56
CA PHE A 263 -18.71 13.51 12.79
C PHE A 263 -17.78 13.43 13.99
N THR A 264 -18.05 14.26 14.99
CA THR A 264 -17.39 14.19 16.30
C THR A 264 -18.00 13.07 17.12
N ARG A 265 -17.17 12.13 17.54
CA ARG A 265 -17.54 11.02 18.42
C ARG A 265 -17.76 11.49 19.86
N SER A 266 -18.31 10.61 20.70
CA SER A 266 -18.50 10.87 22.13
C SER A 266 -17.18 11.10 22.89
N ASP A 267 -16.09 10.53 22.40
CA ASP A 267 -14.73 10.68 22.92
C ASP A 267 -14.01 11.96 22.41
N GLY A 268 -14.68 12.76 21.56
CA GLY A 268 -14.14 14.00 20.99
C GLY A 268 -13.27 13.80 19.74
N THR A 269 -13.02 12.56 19.30
CA THR A 269 -12.30 12.30 18.05
C THR A 269 -13.22 12.44 16.85
N GLU A 270 -12.65 12.89 15.73
CA GLU A 270 -13.38 12.96 14.46
C GLU A 270 -13.29 11.61 13.73
N GLN A 271 -14.40 11.19 13.15
CA GLN A 271 -14.46 9.96 12.37
C GLN A 271 -15.19 10.17 11.04
N GLN A 272 -14.63 9.57 9.99
CA GLN A 272 -15.20 9.54 8.65
C GLN A 272 -16.41 8.58 8.57
N THR A 273 -17.33 8.91 7.68
CA THR A 273 -18.45 8.05 7.31
C THR A 273 -18.50 7.82 5.79
N VAL A 274 -19.11 6.72 5.37
CA VAL A 274 -19.53 6.47 3.98
C VAL A 274 -21.02 6.13 4.01
N ASP A 275 -21.83 6.83 3.20
CA ASP A 275 -23.30 6.78 3.28
C ASP A 275 -23.83 7.00 4.72
N CYS A 276 -23.23 7.95 5.44
CA CYS A 276 -23.50 8.29 6.84
C CYS A 276 -23.17 7.19 7.88
N TRP A 277 -22.63 6.04 7.47
CA TRP A 277 -22.18 4.99 8.40
C TRP A 277 -20.75 5.24 8.87
N PRO A 278 -20.45 5.18 10.18
CA PRO A 278 -19.08 5.24 10.67
C PRO A 278 -18.22 4.12 10.10
N ILE A 279 -16.99 4.45 9.70
CA ILE A 279 -16.06 3.51 9.08
C ILE A 279 -14.75 3.36 9.86
N TYR A 280 -14.14 2.18 9.75
CA TYR A 280 -12.99 1.73 10.55
C TYR A 280 -12.00 0.95 9.68
N THR A 281 -10.75 0.92 10.08
CA THR A 281 -9.81 -0.13 9.67
C THR A 281 -9.80 -1.24 10.72
N PHE A 282 -9.12 -2.36 10.43
CA PHE A 282 -9.01 -3.48 11.35
C PHE A 282 -7.55 -3.71 11.75
N ALA A 283 -7.27 -3.77 13.04
CA ALA A 283 -5.90 -3.98 13.55
C ALA A 283 -5.33 -5.38 13.24
N GLY A 284 -6.18 -6.33 12.84
CA GLY A 284 -5.76 -7.65 12.36
C GLY A 284 -5.53 -7.72 10.84
N ASP A 285 -5.74 -6.63 10.12
CA ASP A 285 -5.22 -6.50 8.76
C ASP A 285 -3.79 -5.96 8.88
N GLU A 286 -2.80 -6.77 8.51
CA GLU A 286 -1.39 -6.40 8.66
C GLU A 286 -0.86 -5.72 7.40
N LYS A 287 -1.53 -5.95 6.27
CA LYS A 287 -1.14 -5.41 4.97
C LYS A 287 -2.32 -5.04 4.08
N PRO A 288 -2.09 -4.15 3.10
CA PRO A 288 -3.06 -3.91 2.04
C PRO A 288 -3.46 -5.21 1.34
N GLY A 289 -4.75 -5.34 1.03
CA GLY A 289 -5.31 -6.58 0.47
C GLY A 289 -5.95 -7.47 1.52
N ASP A 290 -5.52 -7.39 2.77
CA ASP A 290 -6.14 -8.18 3.85
C ASP A 290 -7.60 -7.79 4.04
N THR A 291 -8.43 -8.80 4.25
CA THR A 291 -9.86 -8.68 4.55
C THR A 291 -10.22 -9.43 5.84
N ASN A 292 -9.26 -9.57 6.77
CA ASN A 292 -9.38 -10.42 7.97
C ASN A 292 -10.46 -9.92 8.94
N GLY A 293 -10.88 -8.67 8.81
CA GLY A 293 -12.01 -8.09 9.55
C GLY A 293 -13.39 -8.55 9.05
N GLN A 294 -13.46 -9.14 7.85
CA GLN A 294 -14.72 -9.53 7.22
C GLN A 294 -15.44 -10.59 8.06
N GLY A 295 -16.68 -10.28 8.46
CA GLY A 295 -17.54 -11.19 9.22
C GLY A 295 -17.14 -11.37 10.69
N VAL A 296 -16.13 -10.65 11.20
CA VAL A 296 -15.70 -10.79 12.61
C VAL A 296 -16.89 -10.53 13.54
N GLY A 297 -17.14 -11.48 14.45
CA GLY A 297 -18.27 -11.43 15.39
C GLY A 297 -19.65 -11.38 14.73
N GLY A 298 -19.77 -11.64 13.43
CA GLY A 298 -21.01 -11.52 12.65
C GLY A 298 -21.50 -10.08 12.47
N THR A 299 -20.69 -9.08 12.85
CA THR A 299 -21.12 -7.68 12.93
C THR A 299 -20.22 -6.70 12.18
N TRP A 300 -19.07 -7.15 11.67
CA TRP A 300 -18.12 -6.31 10.95
C TRP A 300 -18.03 -6.76 9.50
N TYR A 301 -18.14 -5.81 8.56
CA TYR A 301 -18.17 -6.12 7.13
C TYR A 301 -17.45 -5.04 6.34
N ALA A 302 -16.73 -5.44 5.30
CA ALA A 302 -16.10 -4.54 4.35
C ALA A 302 -17.16 -3.65 3.68
N VAL A 303 -16.76 -2.43 3.34
CA VAL A 303 -17.65 -1.39 2.82
C VAL A 303 -17.58 -1.35 1.30
N ALA A 304 -18.72 -1.41 0.63
CA ALA A 304 -18.84 -1.17 -0.81
C ALA A 304 -18.76 0.34 -1.13
N PRO A 305 -18.51 0.76 -2.39
CA PRO A 305 -18.43 2.18 -2.77
C PRO A 305 -19.67 3.01 -2.43
N ASP A 306 -20.83 2.36 -2.29
CA ASP A 306 -22.11 2.98 -1.90
C ASP A 306 -22.39 2.95 -0.39
N GLY A 307 -21.40 2.55 0.43
CA GLY A 307 -21.50 2.49 1.90
C GLY A 307 -22.18 1.22 2.46
N LYS A 308 -22.68 0.33 1.60
CA LYS A 308 -23.31 -0.92 2.05
C LYS A 308 -22.28 -1.92 2.57
N PRO A 309 -22.66 -2.78 3.53
CA PRO A 309 -21.79 -3.85 3.97
C PRO A 309 -21.80 -4.97 2.93
N VAL A 310 -20.63 -5.40 2.49
CA VAL A 310 -20.50 -6.50 1.54
C VAL A 310 -20.76 -7.84 2.24
N GLY A 311 -21.67 -8.64 1.68
CA GLY A 311 -21.95 -10.00 2.14
C GLY A 311 -22.68 -10.12 3.49
N ALA A 312 -23.13 -9.01 4.10
CA ALA A 312 -23.87 -9.09 5.36
C ALA A 312 -25.25 -9.74 5.19
N PRO A 313 -25.70 -10.57 6.16
CA PRO A 313 -27.04 -11.12 6.15
C PRO A 313 -28.08 -10.00 6.11
N LYS A 314 -29.10 -10.16 5.26
CA LYS A 314 -30.26 -9.26 5.28
C LYS A 314 -30.97 -9.42 6.63
N LYS A 315 -31.14 -8.31 7.34
CA LYS A 315 -32.01 -8.23 8.52
C LYS A 315 -33.48 -8.31 8.09
#